data_AF-A0A806KMR7-F1
#
_entry.id   AF-A0A806KMR7-F1
#
_cell.length_a   1.000
_cell.length_b   1.000
_cell.length_c   1.000
_cell.angle_alpha   90.00
_cell.angle_beta   90.00
_cell.angle_gamma   90.00
#
_symmetry.space_group_name_H-M   'P 1'
#
loop_
_entity.id
_entity.type
_entity.pdbx_description
1 polymer ?
#
loop_
_entity_poly.entity_id
_entity_poly.type
_entity_poly.pdbx_seq_one_letter_code
_entity_poly.pdbx_strand_id
1 'polypeptide(L)'
;MQKRIDLANQTFGRLTVISFFGSSSNGNALWLCQCQCGNKCIVDSQRLQKGFTRSCGCLRSEISRSNIKANNQTKKYMGNPKNFQLINRTNLVASTLKRSNNKSGVIGVSWDKTAQKWVARLYFQGHLVLNRVYVHMEDAIAARKAAEKRYIVPLQKKYNQTHQKNQLN
;
A
#
# COMPACT_ATOMS: atom_id res chain seq x y z
N MET A 1 -16.51 43.20 10.88
CA MET A 1 -15.32 42.55 10.27
C MET A 1 -14.62 41.73 11.35
N GLN A 2 -14.55 40.41 11.22
CA GLN A 2 -13.83 39.56 12.19
C GLN A 2 -12.33 39.84 12.11
N LYS A 3 -11.74 40.18 13.26
CA LYS A 3 -10.31 40.48 13.43
C LYS A 3 -9.51 39.22 13.04
N ARG A 4 -8.70 39.31 11.99
CA ARG A 4 -7.76 38.23 11.64
C ARG A 4 -6.73 38.14 12.76
N ILE A 5 -6.67 36.98 13.42
CA ILE A 5 -5.62 36.70 14.40
C ILE A 5 -4.33 36.49 13.62
N ASP A 6 -3.33 37.32 13.86
CA ASP A 6 -2.00 37.14 13.31
C ASP A 6 -1.29 36.02 14.09
N LEU A 7 -0.90 34.97 13.38
CA LEU A 7 -0.20 33.82 13.94
C LEU A 7 1.29 33.85 13.59
N ALA A 8 1.79 34.90 12.93
CA ALA A 8 3.21 35.01 12.57
C ALA A 8 4.14 34.82 13.78
N ASN A 9 5.25 34.12 13.58
CA ASN A 9 6.26 33.78 14.58
C ASN A 9 5.77 32.94 15.77
N GLN A 10 4.51 32.48 15.78
CA GLN A 10 4.02 31.55 16.80
C GLN A 10 4.43 30.12 16.49
N THR A 11 4.63 29.33 17.55
CA THR A 11 5.02 27.92 17.47
C THR A 11 3.85 27.02 17.88
N PHE A 12 3.53 26.06 17.02
CA PHE A 12 2.49 25.05 17.22
C PHE A 12 3.12 23.66 17.12
N GLY A 13 3.45 23.08 18.27
CA GLY A 13 4.20 21.82 18.32
C GLY A 13 5.58 21.98 17.68
N ARG A 14 5.82 21.32 16.54
CA ARG A 14 7.08 21.40 15.77
C ARG A 14 7.02 22.41 14.62
N LEU A 15 5.93 23.18 14.49
CA LEU A 15 5.72 24.14 13.40
C LEU A 15 5.90 25.56 13.90
N THR A 16 6.75 26.32 13.24
CA THR A 16 6.89 27.77 13.44
C THR A 16 6.22 28.47 12.27
N VAL A 17 5.27 29.36 12.54
CA VAL A 17 4.59 30.11 11.49
C VAL A 17 5.53 31.19 10.94
N ILE A 18 5.78 31.17 9.63
CA ILE A 18 6.66 32.13 8.94
C ILE A 18 5.84 33.32 8.44
N SER A 19 4.78 33.04 7.67
CA SER A 19 4.02 34.09 6.98
C SER A 19 2.62 33.62 6.60
N PHE A 20 1.76 34.59 6.33
CA PHE A 20 0.45 34.33 5.74
C PHE A 20 0.60 33.86 4.29
N PHE A 21 -0.07 32.77 3.94
CA PHE A 21 -0.02 32.18 2.59
C PHE A 21 -1.25 32.55 1.75
N GLY A 22 -2.42 32.69 2.37
CA GLY A 22 -3.65 33.00 1.64
C GLY A 22 -4.90 32.57 2.39
N SER A 23 -6.01 32.46 1.67
CA SER A 23 -7.28 31.95 2.20
C SER A 23 -7.64 30.62 1.55
N SER A 24 -8.15 29.70 2.35
CA SER A 24 -8.73 28.45 1.87
C SER A 24 -10.10 28.70 1.22
N SER A 25 -10.61 27.72 0.46
CA SER A 25 -11.97 27.72 -0.09
C SER A 25 -13.06 27.97 0.97
N ASN A 26 -12.77 27.60 2.21
CA ASN A 26 -13.68 27.73 3.35
C ASN A 26 -13.54 29.09 4.07
N GLY A 27 -12.77 30.03 3.53
CA GLY A 27 -12.52 31.36 4.11
C GLY A 27 -11.46 31.39 5.23
N ASN A 28 -10.97 30.23 5.68
CA ASN A 28 -9.94 30.15 6.72
C ASN A 28 -8.59 30.69 6.23
N ALA A 29 -7.87 31.39 7.11
CA ALA A 29 -6.50 31.83 6.87
C ALA A 29 -5.54 30.63 6.79
N LEU A 30 -4.72 30.60 5.74
CA LEU A 30 -3.65 29.64 5.52
C LEU A 30 -2.32 30.29 5.88
N TRP A 31 -1.49 29.54 6.60
CA TRP A 31 -0.21 29.98 7.10
C TRP A 31 0.89 29.06 6.58
N LEU A 32 1.97 29.66 6.10
CA LEU A 32 3.20 28.96 5.76
C LEU A 32 3.98 28.72 7.04
N CYS A 33 4.21 27.45 7.36
CA CYS A 33 4.93 27.04 8.56
C CYS A 33 6.25 26.36 8.20
N GLN A 34 7.31 26.68 8.93
CA GLN A 34 8.57 25.95 8.96
C GLN A 34 8.49 24.88 10.02
N CYS A 35 8.71 23.62 9.67
CA CYS A 35 8.84 22.58 10.67
C CYS A 35 10.30 22.46 11.15
N GLN A 36 10.47 22.07 12.42
CA GLN A 36 11.75 21.63 12.98
C GLN A 36 12.42 20.49 12.16
N CYS A 37 11.64 19.76 11.36
CA CYS A 37 12.14 18.74 10.42
C CYS A 37 12.90 19.33 9.22
N GLY A 38 12.90 20.65 9.03
CA GLY A 38 13.45 21.33 7.86
C GLY A 38 12.45 21.55 6.72
N ASN A 39 11.34 20.80 6.68
CA ASN A 39 10.31 20.97 5.66
C ASN A 39 9.32 22.09 5.99
N LYS A 40 8.79 22.72 4.94
CA LYS A 40 7.70 23.69 5.03
C LYS A 40 6.36 23.02 4.77
N CYS A 41 5.30 23.51 5.41
CA CYS A 41 3.94 23.09 5.12
C CYS A 41 2.97 24.26 5.23
N ILE A 42 1.86 24.18 4.50
CA ILE A 42 0.77 25.15 4.56
C ILE A 42 -0.32 24.57 5.45
N VAL A 43 -0.74 25.31 6.47
CA VAL A 43 -1.71 24.84 7.46
C VAL A 43 -2.76 25.91 7.70
N ASP A 44 -4.00 25.49 7.88
CA ASP A 44 -5.08 26.40 8.25
C ASP A 44 -4.98 26.86 9.71
N SER A 45 -5.39 28.10 9.96
CA SER A 45 -5.34 28.75 11.27
C SER A 45 -6.10 27.97 12.34
N GLN A 46 -7.21 27.33 11.97
CA GLN A 46 -8.05 26.58 12.91
C GLN A 46 -7.36 25.28 13.35
N ARG A 47 -6.70 24.55 12.44
CA ARG A 47 -5.94 23.34 12.75
C ARG A 47 -4.67 23.63 13.55
N LEU A 48 -4.02 24.78 13.34
CA LEU A 48 -2.91 25.22 14.17
C LEU A 48 -3.38 25.48 15.61
N GLN A 49 -4.40 26.33 15.78
CA GLN A 49 -4.93 26.70 17.10
C GLN A 49 -5.51 25.52 17.88
N LYS A 50 -6.26 24.63 17.22
CA LYS A 50 -6.80 23.41 17.85
C LYS A 50 -5.75 22.32 18.07
N GLY A 51 -4.52 22.51 17.59
CA GLY A 51 -3.44 21.54 17.73
C GLY A 51 -3.64 20.25 16.95
N PHE A 52 -4.44 20.26 15.87
CA PHE A 52 -4.60 19.11 14.98
C PHE A 52 -3.35 18.87 14.12
N THR A 53 -2.71 19.95 13.68
CA THR A 53 -1.49 19.87 12.87
C THR A 53 -0.31 20.36 13.70
N ARG A 54 0.53 19.42 14.16
CA ARG A 54 1.67 19.68 15.05
C ARG A 54 3.04 19.54 14.36
N SER A 55 3.06 19.10 13.10
CA SER A 55 4.30 18.86 12.33
C SER A 55 4.03 18.83 10.82
N CYS A 56 5.10 18.82 10.03
CA CYS A 56 5.10 18.58 8.57
C CYS A 56 4.59 17.17 8.17
N GLY A 57 4.23 16.32 9.13
CA GLY A 57 3.99 14.88 8.96
C GLY A 57 5.13 14.02 9.52
N CYS A 58 6.29 14.63 9.78
CA CYS A 58 7.47 13.92 10.32
C CYS A 58 7.19 13.23 11.65
N LEU A 59 6.39 13.84 12.54
CA LEU A 59 6.08 13.27 13.84
C LEU A 59 5.38 11.92 13.69
N ARG A 60 4.42 11.83 12.75
CA ARG A 60 3.72 10.59 12.44
C ARG A 60 4.68 9.54 11.87
N SER A 61 5.57 9.94 10.97
CA SER A 61 6.57 9.05 10.38
C SER A 61 7.55 8.52 11.43
N GLU A 62 7.98 9.35 12.37
CA GLU A 62 8.86 9.00 13.47
C GLU A 62 8.20 7.98 14.41
N ILE A 63 6.98 8.27 14.89
CA ILE A 63 6.20 7.36 15.71
C ILE A 63 5.99 6.03 15.00
N SER A 64 5.61 6.07 13.72
CA SER A 64 5.41 4.84 12.93
C SER A 64 6.68 4.00 12.84
N ARG A 65 7.86 4.62 12.63
CA ARG A 65 9.13 3.91 12.60
C ARG A 65 9.44 3.27 13.96
N SER A 66 9.24 4.00 15.06
CA SER A 66 9.45 3.49 16.41
C SER A 66 8.52 2.32 16.72
N ASN A 67 7.24 2.42 16.36
CA ASN A 67 6.25 1.35 16.56
C ASN A 67 6.60 0.08 15.77
N ILE A 68 7.08 0.22 14.52
CA ILE A 68 7.53 -0.92 13.72
C ILE A 68 8.72 -1.63 14.38
N LYS A 69 9.68 -0.86 14.93
CA LYS A 69 10.85 -1.42 15.64
C LYS A 69 10.47 -2.09 16.96
N ALA A 70 9.49 -1.54 17.68
CA ALA A 70 9.01 -2.09 18.95
C ALA A 70 8.13 -3.34 18.78
N ASN A 71 7.53 -3.56 17.60
CA ASN A 71 6.67 -4.71 17.37
C ASN A 71 7.50 -6.01 17.17
N ASN A 72 7.47 -6.88 18.18
CA ASN A 72 8.18 -8.16 18.18
C ASN A 72 7.77 -9.09 17.02
N GLN A 73 6.50 -9.10 16.62
CA GLN A 73 6.05 -9.90 15.47
C GLN A 73 6.67 -9.38 14.18
N THR A 74 6.65 -8.06 13.96
CA THR A 74 7.25 -7.46 12.77
C THR A 74 8.75 -7.69 12.72
N LYS A 75 9.43 -7.56 13.87
CA LYS A 75 10.87 -7.82 14.01
C LYS A 75 11.25 -9.26 13.64
N LYS A 76 10.42 -10.26 14.01
CA LYS A 76 10.64 -11.67 13.69
C LYS A 76 10.70 -11.95 12.17
N TYR A 77 9.93 -11.22 11.38
CA TYR A 77 9.81 -11.44 9.93
C TYR A 77 10.60 -10.45 9.08
N MET A 78 11.20 -9.42 9.69
CA MET A 78 11.96 -8.39 9.01
C MET A 78 13.25 -8.98 8.43
N GLY A 79 13.46 -8.82 7.12
CA GLY A 79 14.68 -9.28 6.44
C GLY A 79 14.83 -10.79 6.31
N ASN A 80 13.83 -11.60 6.66
CA ASN A 80 13.92 -13.06 6.52
C ASN A 80 13.88 -13.45 5.03
N PRO A 81 14.98 -14.00 4.45
CA PRO A 81 15.02 -14.38 3.04
C PRO A 81 14.01 -15.49 2.71
N LYS A 82 13.62 -16.31 3.71
CA LYS A 82 12.60 -17.35 3.55
C LYS A 82 11.19 -16.80 3.36
N ASN A 83 10.96 -15.50 3.57
CA ASN A 83 9.68 -14.86 3.20
C ASN A 83 9.61 -14.54 1.70
N PHE A 84 10.75 -14.43 1.03
CA PHE A 84 10.84 -14.26 -0.42
C PHE A 84 11.01 -15.63 -1.09
N GLN A 85 10.02 -16.53 -0.91
CA GLN A 85 10.01 -17.84 -1.60
C GLN A 85 9.69 -17.63 -3.09
N LEU A 86 10.65 -17.03 -3.79
CA LEU A 86 10.62 -16.86 -5.23
C LEU A 86 11.19 -18.11 -5.86
N ILE A 87 10.35 -18.85 -6.56
CA ILE A 87 10.77 -19.98 -7.39
C ILE A 87 10.86 -19.43 -8.80
N ASN A 88 12.07 -19.38 -9.37
CA ASN A 88 12.29 -18.89 -10.72
C ASN A 88 11.67 -17.49 -10.96
N ARG A 89 11.95 -16.54 -10.04
CA ARG A 89 11.41 -15.17 -10.02
C ARG A 89 9.89 -15.06 -9.89
N THR A 90 9.20 -16.14 -9.51
CA THR A 90 7.75 -16.15 -9.26
C THR A 90 7.43 -16.46 -7.81
N ASN A 91 6.53 -15.67 -7.23
CA ASN A 91 6.01 -15.94 -5.90
C ASN A 91 4.83 -16.93 -6.03
N LEU A 92 5.15 -18.22 -5.93
CA LEU A 92 4.16 -19.31 -6.04
C LEU A 92 3.09 -19.20 -4.94
N VAL A 93 3.51 -18.83 -3.73
CA VAL A 93 2.63 -18.65 -2.58
C VAL A 93 1.59 -17.55 -2.86
N ALA A 94 2.00 -16.40 -3.39
CA ALA A 94 1.09 -15.32 -3.75
C ALA A 94 0.15 -15.68 -4.91
N SER A 95 0.58 -16.60 -5.79
CA SER A 95 -0.21 -17.06 -6.93
C SER A 95 -1.25 -18.13 -6.57
N THR A 96 -1.10 -18.78 -5.41
CA THR A 96 -1.90 -19.94 -4.99
C THR A 96 -2.70 -19.70 -3.70
N LEU A 97 -2.24 -18.85 -2.78
CA LEU A 97 -2.94 -18.57 -1.52
C LEU A 97 -4.10 -17.59 -1.72
N LYS A 98 -5.32 -18.09 -1.55
CA LYS A 98 -6.54 -17.28 -1.56
C LYS A 98 -6.60 -16.42 -0.30
N ARG A 99 -6.81 -15.11 -0.47
CA ARG A 99 -7.08 -14.17 0.63
C ARG A 99 -8.56 -14.20 1.03
N SER A 100 -8.85 -13.91 2.30
CA SER A 100 -10.22 -13.85 2.85
C SER A 100 -11.11 -12.81 2.16
N ASN A 101 -10.52 -11.71 1.66
CA ASN A 101 -11.23 -10.65 0.96
C ASN A 101 -11.49 -10.94 -0.54
N ASN A 102 -11.15 -12.14 -1.03
CA ASN A 102 -11.41 -12.53 -2.41
C ASN A 102 -12.88 -12.96 -2.58
N LYS A 103 -13.68 -12.08 -3.20
CA LYS A 103 -15.11 -12.28 -3.46
C LYS A 103 -15.42 -13.22 -4.63
N SER A 104 -14.56 -13.29 -5.65
CA SER A 104 -14.77 -14.13 -6.85
C SER A 104 -14.40 -15.60 -6.62
N GLY A 105 -13.71 -15.89 -5.52
CA GLY A 105 -13.26 -17.24 -5.17
C GLY A 105 -11.97 -17.66 -5.86
N VAL A 106 -11.55 -16.97 -6.92
CA VAL A 106 -10.36 -17.31 -7.73
C VAL A 106 -9.37 -16.15 -7.76
N ILE A 107 -8.09 -16.44 -7.58
CA ILE A 107 -7.03 -15.42 -7.50
C ILE A 107 -6.84 -14.77 -8.88
N GLY A 108 -6.85 -13.44 -8.92
CA GLY A 108 -6.65 -12.69 -10.15
C GLY A 108 -7.90 -12.58 -11.03
N VAL A 109 -9.07 -13.03 -10.55
CA VAL A 109 -10.37 -12.77 -11.18
C VAL A 109 -11.10 -11.70 -10.36
N SER A 110 -11.48 -10.59 -10.99
CA SER A 110 -12.12 -9.46 -10.32
C SER A 110 -13.18 -8.82 -11.19
N TRP A 111 -14.24 -8.30 -10.57
CA TRP A 111 -15.24 -7.51 -11.26
C TRP A 111 -14.80 -6.05 -11.41
N ASP A 112 -14.82 -5.53 -12.63
CA ASP A 112 -14.64 -4.11 -12.91
C ASP A 112 -16.01 -3.41 -12.93
N LYS A 113 -16.25 -2.52 -11.95
CA LYS A 113 -17.50 -1.78 -11.82
C LYS A 113 -17.70 -0.73 -12.91
N THR A 114 -16.62 -0.21 -13.49
CA THR A 114 -16.71 0.85 -14.51
C THR A 114 -17.07 0.22 -15.84
N ALA A 115 -16.36 -0.85 -16.21
CA ALA A 115 -16.59 -1.56 -17.46
C ALA A 115 -17.75 -2.58 -17.40
N GLN A 116 -18.30 -2.85 -16.21
CA GLN A 116 -19.32 -3.87 -15.95
C GLN A 116 -18.95 -5.24 -16.53
N LYS A 117 -17.68 -5.64 -16.35
CA LYS A 117 -17.11 -6.87 -16.91
C LYS A 117 -16.18 -7.55 -15.92
N TRP A 118 -16.01 -8.86 -16.08
CA TRP A 118 -15.05 -9.65 -15.32
C TRP A 118 -13.66 -9.55 -15.94
N VAL A 119 -12.63 -9.38 -15.11
CA VAL A 119 -11.25 -9.32 -15.59
C VAL A 119 -10.46 -10.44 -14.95
N ALA A 120 -9.76 -11.21 -15.79
CA ALA A 120 -8.83 -12.25 -15.35
C ALA A 120 -7.39 -11.81 -15.64
N ARG A 121 -6.54 -11.87 -14.61
CA ARG A 121 -5.12 -11.50 -14.68
C ARG A 121 -4.22 -12.58 -14.09
N LEU A 122 -3.09 -12.83 -14.75
CA LEU A 122 -1.99 -13.64 -14.23
C LEU A 122 -0.65 -12.99 -14.60
N TYR A 123 0.11 -12.65 -13.58
CA TYR A 123 1.52 -12.27 -13.72
C TYR A 123 2.40 -13.49 -13.53
N PHE A 124 3.38 -13.65 -14.42
CA PHE A 124 4.37 -14.72 -14.36
C PHE A 124 5.71 -14.18 -14.85
N GLN A 125 6.77 -14.40 -14.07
CA GLN A 125 8.14 -13.98 -14.36
C GLN A 125 8.30 -12.50 -14.80
N GLY A 126 7.50 -11.60 -14.22
CA GLY A 126 7.55 -10.17 -14.53
C GLY A 126 6.66 -9.72 -15.69
N HIS A 127 5.93 -10.62 -16.35
CA HIS A 127 5.03 -10.27 -17.46
C HIS A 127 3.58 -10.71 -17.20
N LEU A 128 2.63 -9.95 -17.75
CA LEU A 128 1.20 -10.31 -17.77
C LEU A 128 0.97 -11.37 -18.85
N VAL A 129 0.80 -12.61 -18.42
CA VAL A 129 0.53 -13.74 -19.32
C VAL A 129 -0.96 -13.88 -19.60
N LEU A 130 -1.80 -13.44 -18.67
CA LEU A 130 -3.24 -13.28 -18.85
C LEU A 130 -3.62 -11.86 -18.45
N ASN A 131 -4.28 -11.13 -19.35
CA ASN A 131 -4.93 -9.85 -19.07
C ASN A 131 -6.11 -9.68 -20.02
N ARG A 132 -7.22 -10.35 -19.70
CA ARG A 132 -8.42 -10.36 -20.56
C ARG A 132 -9.66 -10.03 -19.77
N VAL A 133 -10.63 -9.47 -20.48
CA VAL A 133 -11.93 -9.06 -19.98
C VAL A 133 -12.99 -10.02 -20.55
N TYR A 134 -13.97 -10.36 -19.74
CA TYR A 134 -15.02 -11.34 -20.01
C TYR A 134 -16.37 -10.77 -19.58
N VAL A 135 -17.44 -11.22 -20.23
CA VAL A 135 -18.81 -10.85 -19.86
C VAL A 135 -19.26 -11.69 -18.66
N HIS A 136 -19.00 -13.00 -18.70
CA HIS A 136 -19.39 -13.93 -17.65
C HIS A 136 -18.22 -14.26 -16.69
N MET A 137 -18.57 -14.50 -15.43
CA MET A 137 -17.60 -14.83 -14.38
C MET A 137 -16.91 -16.17 -14.65
N GLU A 138 -17.68 -17.14 -15.16
CA GLU A 138 -17.23 -18.50 -15.41
C GLU A 138 -16.11 -18.54 -16.46
N ASP A 139 -16.25 -17.77 -17.54
CA ASP A 139 -15.23 -17.64 -18.58
C ASP A 139 -13.93 -17.06 -18.02
N ALA A 140 -14.02 -16.03 -17.17
CA ALA A 140 -12.87 -15.44 -16.52
C ALA A 140 -12.15 -16.44 -15.60
N ILE A 141 -12.91 -17.26 -14.87
CA ILE A 141 -12.40 -18.33 -14.02
C ILE A 141 -11.73 -19.42 -14.86
N ALA A 142 -12.38 -19.86 -15.94
CA ALA A 142 -11.87 -20.89 -16.84
C ALA A 142 -10.55 -20.44 -17.48
N ALA A 143 -10.48 -19.20 -17.98
CA ALA A 143 -9.27 -18.61 -18.52
C ALA A 143 -8.14 -18.55 -17.47
N ARG A 144 -8.48 -18.19 -16.23
CA ARG A 144 -7.50 -18.11 -15.14
C ARG A 144 -6.95 -19.49 -14.77
N LYS A 145 -7.80 -20.51 -14.66
CA LYS A 145 -7.44 -21.90 -14.40
C LYS A 145 -6.59 -22.50 -15.53
N ALA A 146 -6.93 -22.19 -16.79
CA ALA A 146 -6.15 -22.61 -17.95
C ALA A 146 -4.72 -22.03 -17.92
N ALA A 147 -4.58 -20.75 -17.59
CA ALA A 147 -3.28 -20.11 -17.42
C ALA A 147 -2.49 -20.72 -16.23
N GLU A 148 -3.17 -21.02 -15.12
CA GLU A 148 -2.59 -21.73 -13.96
C GLU A 148 -2.01 -23.09 -14.35
N LYS A 149 -2.77 -23.89 -15.10
CA LYS A 149 -2.35 -25.21 -15.57
C LYS A 149 -1.11 -25.13 -16.46
N ARG A 150 -1.01 -24.09 -17.30
CA ARG A 150 0.10 -23.92 -18.23
C ARG A 150 1.38 -23.42 -17.55
N TYR A 151 1.28 -22.45 -16.64
CA TYR A 151 2.45 -21.73 -16.12
C TYR A 151 2.79 -22.06 -14.66
N ILE A 152 1.78 -22.26 -13.80
CA ILE A 152 1.98 -22.44 -12.36
C ILE A 152 2.18 -23.91 -11.99
N VAL A 153 1.37 -24.82 -12.52
CA VAL A 153 1.43 -26.26 -12.21
C VAL A 153 2.82 -26.88 -12.47
N PRO A 154 3.52 -26.58 -13.59
CA PRO A 154 4.86 -27.12 -13.82
C PRO A 154 5.87 -26.64 -12.77
N LEU A 155 5.78 -25.38 -12.32
CA LEU A 155 6.66 -24.85 -11.27
C LEU A 155 6.38 -25.50 -9.92
N GLN A 156 5.11 -25.70 -9.58
CA GLN A 156 4.73 -26.35 -8.32
C GLN A 156 5.26 -27.78 -8.24
N LYS A 157 5.19 -28.54 -9.34
CA LYS A 157 5.79 -29.89 -9.42
C LYS A 157 7.30 -29.85 -9.20
N LYS A 158 8.02 -28.96 -9.89
CA LYS A 158 9.47 -28.78 -9.74
C LYS A 158 9.84 -28.44 -8.29
N TYR A 159 9.10 -27.51 -7.67
CA TYR A 159 9.30 -27.12 -6.28
C TYR A 159 9.13 -28.28 -5.30
N ASN A 160 8.00 -29.01 -5.40
CA ASN A 160 7.72 -30.14 -4.52
C ASN A 160 8.79 -31.23 -4.63
N GLN A 161 9.26 -31.52 -5.85
CA GLN A 161 10.34 -32.47 -6.09
C GLN A 161 11.67 -32.04 -5.45
N THR A 162 12.04 -30.75 -5.55
CA THR A 162 13.26 -30.23 -4.92
C THR A 162 13.18 -30.24 -3.39
N HIS A 163 12.00 -30.00 -2.81
CA HIS A 163 11.82 -29.99 -1.37
C HIS A 163 11.74 -31.38 -0.74
N GLN A 164 11.15 -32.36 -1.43
CA GLN A 164 11.14 -33.76 -0.97
C GLN A 164 12.55 -34.37 -0.95
N LYS A 165 13.40 -34.07 -1.95
CA LYS A 165 14.80 -34.55 -1.96
C LYS A 165 15.65 -33.99 -0.82
N ASN A 166 15.38 -32.75 -0.40
CA ASN A 166 16.12 -32.11 0.70
C ASN A 166 15.64 -32.51 2.11
N GLN A 167 14.58 -33.30 2.23
CA GLN A 167 14.07 -33.81 3.52
C GLN A 167 14.44 -35.29 3.79
N LEU A 168 14.98 -35.98 2.77
CA LEU A 168 15.36 -37.40 2.82
C LEU A 168 16.88 -37.62 2.91
N ASN A 169 17.66 -36.53 2.94
CA ASN A 169 19.10 -36.50 3.23
C ASN A 169 19.32 -35.70 4.52
#